data_AF-E3BG13-F1
#
_entry.id   AF-E3BG13-F1
#
_cell.length_a   1.000
_cell.length_b   1.000
_cell.length_c   1.000
_cell.angle_alpha   90.00
_cell.angle_beta   90.00
_cell.angle_gamma   90.00
#
_symmetry.space_group_name_H-M   'P 1'
#
loop_
_entity.id
_entity.type
_entity.pdbx_description
1 polymer ?
#
loop_
_entity_poly.entity_id
_entity_poly.type
_entity_poly.pdbx_seq_one_letter_code
_entity_poly.pdbx_strand_id
1 'polypeptide(L)'
;MIKFFPSILILFLSSIKMAVATEYVPVIEKAIYITKSGIRCNLYDSHEFASFRDWCHASGSIDVRVNVAQMRSVKSFTSYGVTPDAKFVRFTVEAGQEGSGIHLVDDMVQGHSWFQSWANRRTYMGPFVNNYDLWVNPVSGYMPNKVGDSPKNENKKYQHRDTIGYSIGINGSLGAEVGKDGPKLKADVSASFSYKNEKTLVFDTHDYRVNNRSSSGKFEVSFEREFSDCESMRRRELACYFTTPLWGSGWVFDRKKFNPISYANFKPNFDVLYEAPVDELGTTEFDIGVRMTYKMLYGLVVPSSLYSVYGPSDFSWGYAVASHRFRVDWSHPLFEPEAHVSIQSLDHNNLCLGTFENDSTAGFKVRGAKCRGGWDQTWGLDNQERYRSRSAPDRCLTVLANKKLAVRPCKMNLSQKWYWEGERLFSRYVDDTGSRYVLTIVKDRRLGVALESNTKGERWKPSLQQIDL
;
A
#
# COMPACT_ATOMS: atom_id res chain seq x y z
N MET A 1 54.95 32.59 -30.24
CA MET A 1 54.24 32.80 -28.95
C MET A 1 52.98 31.94 -29.00
N ILE A 2 53.12 30.68 -28.56
CA ILE A 2 52.18 29.59 -28.82
C ILE A 2 51.23 29.49 -27.62
N LYS A 3 49.92 29.57 -27.86
CA LYS A 3 48.88 29.52 -26.83
C LYS A 3 48.72 28.10 -26.30
N PHE A 4 48.88 27.95 -24.99
CA PHE A 4 48.58 26.75 -24.21
C PHE A 4 47.05 26.51 -24.19
N PHE A 5 46.63 25.29 -24.54
CA PHE A 5 45.32 24.72 -24.19
C PHE A 5 45.53 23.69 -23.07
N PRO A 6 44.78 23.70 -21.95
CA PRO A 6 44.86 22.64 -20.97
C PRO A 6 44.02 21.44 -21.45
N SER A 7 44.66 20.28 -21.56
CA SER A 7 43.97 18.99 -21.74
C SER A 7 43.24 18.63 -20.44
N ILE A 8 41.92 18.58 -20.50
CA ILE A 8 41.07 18.02 -19.44
C ILE A 8 41.17 16.50 -19.53
N LEU A 9 41.91 15.90 -18.60
CA LEU A 9 41.94 14.46 -18.39
C LEU A 9 40.60 14.04 -17.76
N ILE A 10 39.70 13.50 -18.58
CA ILE A 10 38.43 12.92 -18.12
C ILE A 10 38.77 11.57 -17.46
N LEU A 11 38.85 11.56 -16.13
CA LEU A 11 38.86 10.34 -15.33
C LEU A 11 37.48 9.67 -15.44
N PHE A 12 37.40 8.61 -16.24
CA PHE A 12 36.29 7.67 -16.20
C PHE A 12 36.31 6.95 -14.85
N LEU A 13 35.56 7.46 -13.88
CA LEU A 13 35.14 6.69 -12.70
C LEU A 13 34.14 5.64 -13.18
N SER A 14 34.64 4.47 -13.58
CA SER A 14 33.81 3.28 -13.74
C SER A 14 33.19 2.96 -12.38
N SER A 15 31.90 3.23 -12.23
CA SER A 15 31.12 2.78 -11.08
C SER A 15 31.14 1.24 -11.06
N ILE A 16 32.03 0.67 -10.26
CA ILE A 16 31.94 -0.74 -9.88
C ILE A 16 30.64 -0.85 -9.09
N LYS A 17 29.59 -1.34 -9.75
CA LYS A 17 28.38 -1.80 -9.07
C LYS A 17 28.80 -3.02 -8.23
N MET A 18 29.23 -2.78 -6.99
CA MET A 18 29.23 -3.83 -5.99
C MET A 18 27.80 -4.35 -5.93
N ALA A 19 27.60 -5.61 -6.31
CA ALA A 19 26.34 -6.29 -6.17
C ALA A 19 26.09 -6.48 -4.67
N VAL A 20 25.48 -5.48 -4.04
CA VAL A 20 24.92 -5.60 -2.70
C VAL A 20 23.90 -6.74 -2.78
N ALA A 21 24.08 -7.77 -1.95
CA ALA A 21 23.09 -8.82 -1.81
C ALA A 21 21.76 -8.16 -1.43
N THR A 22 20.73 -8.33 -2.25
CA THR A 22 19.40 -7.79 -1.95
C THR A 22 18.85 -8.54 -0.75
N GLU A 23 18.76 -7.86 0.38
CA GLU A 23 18.18 -8.39 1.62
C GLU A 23 16.72 -8.82 1.35
N TYR A 24 16.36 -10.00 1.83
CA TYR A 24 14.98 -10.49 1.72
C TYR A 24 14.08 -9.70 2.66
N VAL A 25 13.03 -9.08 2.11
CA VAL A 25 12.01 -8.36 2.87
C VAL A 25 10.64 -8.97 2.54
N PRO A 26 9.93 -9.59 3.50
CA PRO A 26 8.63 -10.22 3.29
C PRO A 26 7.50 -9.16 3.26
N VAL A 27 7.64 -8.18 2.38
CA VAL A 27 6.64 -7.14 2.14
C VAL A 27 6.15 -7.34 0.71
N ILE A 28 4.86 -7.66 0.58
CA ILE A 28 4.24 -7.84 -0.73
C ILE A 28 3.32 -6.66 -0.98
N GLU A 29 3.59 -5.91 -2.05
CA GLU A 29 2.84 -4.72 -2.43
C GLU A 29 1.93 -4.99 -3.64
N LYS A 30 0.71 -4.46 -3.60
CA LYS A 30 -0.24 -4.47 -4.70
C LYS A 30 -0.89 -3.09 -4.85
N ALA A 31 -0.97 -2.60 -6.07
CA ALA A 31 -1.66 -1.34 -6.35
C ALA A 31 -3.16 -1.58 -6.58
N ILE A 32 -3.99 -0.77 -5.95
CA ILE A 32 -5.43 -0.69 -6.16
C ILE A 32 -5.75 0.69 -6.72
N TYR A 33 -6.62 0.75 -7.73
CA TYR A 33 -7.02 2.00 -8.38
C TYR A 33 -8.47 2.34 -8.00
N ILE A 34 -8.65 3.43 -7.29
CA ILE A 34 -9.96 4.01 -6.98
C ILE A 34 -10.30 4.98 -8.10
N THR A 35 -11.12 4.54 -9.04
CA THR A 35 -11.40 5.29 -10.27
C THR A 35 -12.89 5.56 -10.47
N LYS A 36 -13.21 6.77 -10.95
CA LYS A 36 -14.54 7.15 -11.43
C LYS A 36 -14.40 8.33 -12.39
N SER A 37 -14.96 8.23 -13.58
CA SER A 37 -14.94 9.29 -14.59
C SER A 37 -16.36 9.71 -14.97
N GLY A 38 -16.49 10.79 -15.74
CA GLY A 38 -17.81 11.25 -16.19
C GLY A 38 -18.66 11.86 -15.08
N ILE A 39 -18.04 12.37 -14.01
CA ILE A 39 -18.74 12.90 -12.85
C ILE A 39 -19.43 14.21 -13.26
N ARG A 40 -20.75 14.24 -13.04
CA ARG A 40 -21.61 15.40 -13.29
C ARG A 40 -21.86 16.17 -12.00
N CYS A 41 -21.82 17.48 -12.07
CA CYS A 41 -22.11 18.37 -10.96
C CYS A 41 -23.49 18.96 -11.12
N ASN A 42 -24.52 18.13 -10.93
CA ASN A 42 -25.91 18.53 -10.97
C ASN A 42 -26.20 19.41 -9.74
N LEU A 43 -25.96 20.71 -9.89
CA LEU A 43 -26.25 21.74 -8.90
C LEU A 43 -27.33 22.65 -9.46
N TYR A 44 -27.99 23.39 -8.59
CA TYR A 44 -28.98 24.36 -9.04
C TYR A 44 -28.34 25.41 -9.97
N ASP A 45 -29.15 26.04 -10.81
CA ASP A 45 -28.69 27.12 -11.70
C ASP A 45 -28.58 28.48 -10.98
N SER A 46 -29.32 28.61 -9.89
CA SER A 46 -29.58 29.86 -9.19
C SER A 46 -30.04 29.61 -7.75
N HIS A 47 -30.12 30.69 -6.98
CA HIS A 47 -30.68 30.71 -5.63
C HIS A 47 -32.19 30.37 -5.57
N GLU A 48 -32.91 30.43 -6.69
CA GLU A 48 -34.35 30.11 -6.70
C GLU A 48 -34.61 28.60 -6.73
N PHE A 49 -33.56 27.80 -6.90
CA PHE A 49 -33.63 26.34 -6.88
C PHE A 49 -34.64 25.76 -7.88
N ALA A 50 -34.86 26.45 -9.00
CA ALA A 50 -35.89 26.11 -9.98
C ALA A 50 -35.43 25.04 -10.98
N SER A 51 -34.14 24.98 -11.32
CA SER A 51 -33.61 24.00 -12.26
C SER A 51 -32.18 23.56 -11.90
N PHE A 52 -31.81 22.37 -12.37
CA PHE A 52 -30.45 21.83 -12.22
C PHE A 52 -29.67 21.97 -13.53
N ARG A 53 -28.38 22.23 -13.39
CA ARG A 53 -27.40 22.21 -14.47
C ARG A 53 -26.22 21.34 -14.05
N ASP A 54 -25.69 20.57 -15.01
CA ASP A 54 -24.37 19.96 -14.84
C ASP A 54 -23.30 21.03 -15.04
N TRP A 55 -22.75 21.54 -13.95
CA TRP A 55 -21.71 22.56 -13.96
C TRP A 55 -20.31 22.00 -14.24
N CYS A 56 -20.16 20.67 -14.25
CA CYS A 56 -18.92 20.01 -14.57
C CYS A 56 -18.91 19.47 -16.00
N HIS A 57 -20.00 19.54 -16.77
CA HIS A 57 -20.05 19.03 -18.15
C HIS A 57 -19.52 17.58 -18.28
N ALA A 58 -19.81 16.75 -17.28
CA ALA A 58 -19.26 15.39 -17.13
C ALA A 58 -17.71 15.27 -17.16
N SER A 59 -16.96 16.34 -16.88
CA SER A 59 -15.49 16.34 -16.85
C SER A 59 -14.89 15.88 -15.53
N GLY A 60 -15.69 15.74 -14.46
CA GLY A 60 -15.16 15.37 -13.16
C GLY A 60 -14.63 13.93 -13.13
N SER A 61 -13.55 13.71 -12.39
CA SER A 61 -12.93 12.39 -12.24
C SER A 61 -12.24 12.20 -10.89
N ILE A 62 -12.20 10.95 -10.44
CA ILE A 62 -11.37 10.45 -9.33
C ILE A 62 -10.45 9.39 -9.94
N ASP A 63 -9.15 9.52 -9.75
CA ASP A 63 -8.15 8.48 -10.04
C ASP A 63 -7.07 8.53 -8.96
N VAL A 64 -7.24 7.66 -7.95
CA VAL A 64 -6.32 7.54 -6.81
C VAL A 64 -5.75 6.13 -6.76
N ARG A 65 -4.43 6.02 -6.80
CA ARG A 65 -3.69 4.76 -6.64
C ARG A 65 -3.31 4.56 -5.18
N VAL A 66 -3.82 3.49 -4.59
CA VAL A 66 -3.52 3.05 -3.22
C VAL A 66 -2.63 1.82 -3.29
N ASN A 67 -1.41 1.93 -2.77
CA ASN A 67 -0.49 0.80 -2.61
C ASN A 67 -0.84 0.08 -1.31
N VAL A 68 -1.10 -1.23 -1.41
CA VAL A 68 -1.43 -2.10 -0.27
C VAL A 68 -0.26 -3.03 -0.03
N ALA A 69 0.35 -2.95 1.14
CA ALA A 69 1.45 -3.80 1.56
C ALA A 69 0.96 -4.79 2.62
N GLN A 70 1.17 -6.09 2.39
CA GLN A 70 0.94 -7.14 3.39
C GLN A 70 2.28 -7.66 3.89
N MET A 71 2.43 -7.77 5.22
CA MET A 71 3.71 -8.12 5.83
C MET A 71 3.56 -8.88 7.14
N ARG A 72 4.54 -9.74 7.43
CA ARG A 72 4.69 -10.47 8.69
C ARG A 72 5.89 -9.92 9.45
N SER A 73 5.70 -9.54 10.71
CA SER A 73 6.78 -9.08 11.59
C SER A 73 7.00 -10.06 12.73
N VAL A 74 8.19 -10.62 12.88
CA VAL A 74 8.57 -11.41 14.06
C VAL A 74 9.15 -10.53 15.17
N LYS A 75 9.22 -11.06 16.39
CA LYS A 75 9.90 -10.37 17.49
C LYS A 75 11.41 -10.29 17.22
N SER A 76 11.93 -9.08 17.21
CA SER A 76 13.36 -8.78 17.01
C SER A 76 13.80 -7.65 17.92
N PHE A 77 15.03 -7.77 18.43
CA PHE A 77 15.64 -6.76 19.28
C PHE A 77 16.50 -5.83 18.43
N THR A 78 16.24 -4.53 18.50
CA THR A 78 16.93 -3.52 17.71
C THR A 78 17.44 -2.41 18.61
N SER A 79 18.34 -1.58 18.09
CA SER A 79 18.76 -0.33 18.74
C SER A 79 17.61 0.67 18.93
N TYR A 80 16.49 0.50 18.23
CA TYR A 80 15.32 1.39 18.25
C TYR A 80 14.13 0.81 19.03
N GLY A 81 14.29 -0.36 19.66
CA GLY A 81 13.23 -1.06 20.40
C GLY A 81 12.98 -2.49 19.91
N VAL A 82 11.87 -3.07 20.35
CA VAL A 82 11.46 -4.44 20.02
C VAL A 82 10.39 -4.41 18.94
N THR A 83 10.61 -5.09 17.81
CA THR A 83 9.56 -5.25 16.79
C THR A 83 8.46 -6.18 17.31
N PRO A 84 7.17 -5.90 17.06
CA PRO A 84 6.10 -6.77 17.52
C PRO A 84 6.03 -8.04 16.68
N ASP A 85 5.52 -9.11 17.30
CA ASP A 85 5.19 -10.35 16.62
C ASP A 85 3.74 -10.30 16.13
N ALA A 86 3.52 -9.88 14.89
CA ALA A 86 2.18 -9.59 14.36
C ALA A 86 2.11 -9.67 12.82
N LYS A 87 0.88 -9.65 12.30
CA LYS A 87 0.55 -9.51 10.87
C LYS A 87 0.11 -8.08 10.60
N PHE A 88 0.59 -7.49 9.51
CA PHE A 88 0.28 -6.11 9.17
C PHE A 88 -0.24 -5.96 7.74
N VAL A 89 -1.12 -4.98 7.59
CA VAL A 89 -1.56 -4.49 6.27
C VAL A 89 -1.48 -2.97 6.29
N ARG A 90 -0.74 -2.41 5.32
CA ARG A 90 -0.52 -0.98 5.17
C ARG A 90 -1.19 -0.50 3.88
N PHE A 91 -1.91 0.61 3.94
CA PHE A 91 -2.49 1.27 2.79
C PHE A 91 -1.85 2.65 2.67
N THR A 92 -1.26 2.94 1.51
CA THR A 92 -0.50 4.18 1.30
C THR A 92 -0.84 4.79 -0.05
N VAL A 93 -1.03 6.11 -0.07
CA VAL A 93 -0.99 6.91 -1.30
C VAL A 93 0.29 7.73 -1.27
N GLU A 94 1.31 7.22 -1.95
CA GLU A 94 2.69 7.72 -1.89
C GLU A 94 2.93 8.89 -2.85
N ALA A 95 3.78 9.84 -2.44
CA ALA A 95 4.13 10.99 -3.25
C ALA A 95 4.73 10.56 -4.61
N GLY A 96 4.18 11.07 -5.72
CA GLY A 96 4.57 10.72 -7.09
C GLY A 96 3.99 9.39 -7.62
N GLN A 97 3.20 8.67 -6.83
CA GLN A 97 2.50 7.45 -7.24
C GLN A 97 0.99 7.51 -6.97
N GLU A 98 0.41 8.71 -6.82
CA GLU A 98 -0.97 8.91 -6.38
C GLU A 98 -2.01 8.60 -7.45
N GLY A 99 -1.61 8.43 -8.71
CA GLY A 99 -2.52 8.43 -9.87
C GLY A 99 -2.67 9.82 -10.50
N SER A 100 -3.68 10.00 -11.35
CA SER A 100 -3.95 11.29 -12.01
C SER A 100 -4.47 12.35 -11.05
N GLY A 101 -5.10 11.93 -9.95
CA GLY A 101 -5.68 12.79 -8.91
C GLY A 101 -7.19 12.91 -9.00
N ILE A 102 -7.72 13.92 -8.32
CA ILE A 102 -9.14 14.24 -8.25
C ILE A 102 -9.35 15.56 -8.98
N HIS A 103 -10.13 15.53 -10.05
CA HIS A 103 -10.43 16.67 -10.92
C HIS A 103 -11.94 16.93 -10.91
N LEU A 104 -12.35 18.18 -10.83
CA LEU A 104 -13.75 18.61 -10.93
C LEU A 104 -14.00 19.30 -12.28
N VAL A 105 -13.31 20.41 -12.54
CA VAL A 105 -13.36 21.24 -13.74
C VAL A 105 -12.02 21.93 -13.98
N ASP A 106 -11.71 22.29 -15.24
CA ASP A 106 -10.46 23.00 -15.57
C ASP A 106 -10.39 24.41 -14.98
N ASP A 107 -11.51 25.14 -14.99
CA ASP A 107 -11.64 26.47 -14.39
C ASP A 107 -13.04 26.62 -13.78
N MET A 108 -13.14 27.40 -12.70
CA MET A 108 -14.43 27.74 -12.13
C MET A 108 -15.11 28.82 -12.94
N VAL A 109 -16.42 28.67 -13.09
CA VAL A 109 -17.28 29.67 -13.72
C VAL A 109 -17.75 30.69 -12.69
N GLN A 110 -17.82 31.95 -13.12
CA GLN A 110 -18.41 33.05 -12.37
C GLN A 110 -19.31 33.84 -13.33
N GLY A 111 -20.56 34.10 -12.93
CA GLY A 111 -21.53 34.69 -13.84
C GLY A 111 -22.79 35.18 -13.15
N HIS A 112 -23.83 35.42 -13.95
CA HIS A 112 -25.12 35.93 -13.49
C HIS A 112 -26.22 34.91 -13.74
N SER A 113 -26.97 34.56 -12.69
CA SER A 113 -28.22 33.81 -12.86
C SER A 113 -29.38 34.74 -13.25
N TRP A 114 -29.29 36.03 -12.91
CA TRP A 114 -30.22 37.06 -13.34
C TRP A 114 -29.53 38.43 -13.32
N PHE A 115 -29.83 39.28 -14.32
CA PHE A 115 -29.19 40.58 -14.47
C PHE A 115 -30.17 41.65 -14.95
N GLN A 116 -30.44 42.65 -14.11
CA GLN A 116 -31.13 43.87 -14.52
C GLN A 116 -30.14 45.03 -14.67
N SER A 117 -29.19 45.16 -13.75
CA SER A 117 -28.13 46.18 -13.82
C SER A 117 -26.92 45.81 -12.95
N TRP A 118 -25.86 46.60 -13.07
CA TRP A 118 -24.71 46.55 -12.15
C TRP A 118 -25.05 46.96 -10.70
N ALA A 119 -26.25 47.45 -10.44
CA ALA A 119 -26.74 47.70 -9.09
C ALA A 119 -27.76 46.66 -8.61
N ASN A 120 -28.37 45.89 -9.52
CA ASN A 120 -29.39 44.88 -9.22
C ASN A 120 -29.19 43.60 -10.04
N ARG A 121 -28.62 42.56 -9.42
CA ARG A 121 -28.36 41.28 -10.08
C ARG A 121 -28.18 40.13 -9.09
N ARG A 122 -28.27 38.91 -9.61
CA ARG A 122 -27.90 37.67 -8.92
C ARG A 122 -26.68 37.06 -9.59
N THR A 123 -25.78 36.52 -8.78
CA THR A 123 -24.47 36.02 -9.21
C THR A 123 -24.26 34.60 -8.74
N TYR A 124 -23.40 33.85 -9.43
CA TYR A 124 -22.95 32.52 -9.00
C TYR A 124 -21.44 32.38 -9.18
N MET A 125 -20.81 31.48 -8.42
CA MET A 125 -19.40 31.11 -8.57
C MET A 125 -19.13 29.66 -8.13
N GLY A 126 -18.46 28.90 -8.98
CA GLY A 126 -18.14 27.48 -8.77
C GLY A 126 -18.10 26.70 -10.10
N PRO A 127 -18.22 25.37 -10.09
CA PRO A 127 -18.20 24.52 -8.91
C PRO A 127 -16.77 24.39 -8.36
N PHE A 128 -16.63 24.17 -7.06
CA PHE A 128 -15.36 23.82 -6.41
C PHE A 128 -15.60 22.77 -5.33
N VAL A 129 -14.57 22.06 -4.93
CA VAL A 129 -14.62 21.04 -3.88
C VAL A 129 -14.53 21.70 -2.50
N ASN A 130 -15.54 21.50 -1.66
CA ASN A 130 -15.54 21.96 -0.29
C ASN A 130 -14.72 21.06 0.63
N ASN A 131 -14.79 19.73 0.43
CA ASN A 131 -13.94 18.78 1.12
C ASN A 131 -13.63 17.54 0.28
N TYR A 132 -12.46 16.96 0.53
CA TYR A 132 -12.06 15.64 0.06
C TYR A 132 -11.97 14.71 1.28
N ASP A 133 -12.90 13.76 1.39
CA ASP A 133 -12.85 12.73 2.43
C ASP A 133 -12.22 11.45 1.88
N LEU A 134 -11.29 10.87 2.63
CA LEU A 134 -10.57 9.65 2.32
C LEU A 134 -10.74 8.68 3.47
N TRP A 135 -10.95 7.40 3.16
CA TRP A 135 -11.05 6.38 4.20
C TRP A 135 -10.49 5.04 3.76
N VAL A 136 -10.09 4.29 4.78
CA VAL A 136 -9.78 2.87 4.71
C VAL A 136 -10.40 2.30 5.97
N ASN A 137 -11.45 1.50 5.84
CA ASN A 137 -12.18 1.00 6.99
C ASN A 137 -12.43 -0.49 6.87
N PRO A 138 -12.12 -1.30 7.89
CA PRO A 138 -12.62 -2.67 7.93
C PRO A 138 -14.15 -2.64 8.06
N VAL A 139 -14.83 -3.36 7.17
CA VAL A 139 -16.31 -3.37 7.05
C VAL A 139 -16.93 -4.73 7.36
N SER A 140 -16.17 -5.82 7.24
CA SER A 140 -16.65 -7.17 7.56
C SER A 140 -15.52 -8.12 7.96
N GLY A 141 -15.87 -9.18 8.69
CA GLY A 141 -14.93 -10.19 9.17
C GLY A 141 -14.17 -9.78 10.43
N TYR A 142 -12.91 -10.17 10.55
CA TYR A 142 -12.04 -9.76 11.66
C TYR A 142 -11.79 -8.25 11.62
N MET A 143 -11.74 -7.59 12.78
CA MET A 143 -11.53 -6.14 12.90
C MET A 143 -10.12 -5.86 13.44
N PRO A 144 -9.14 -5.60 12.56
CA PRO A 144 -7.77 -5.34 12.98
C PRO A 144 -7.64 -4.00 13.69
N ASN A 145 -6.63 -3.89 14.56
CA ASN A 145 -6.33 -2.66 15.26
C ASN A 145 -5.56 -1.71 14.33
N LYS A 146 -5.92 -0.43 14.32
CA LYS A 146 -5.11 0.58 13.64
C LYS A 146 -3.98 1.02 14.58
N VAL A 147 -2.74 0.86 14.13
CA VAL A 147 -1.55 1.13 14.94
C VAL A 147 -0.82 2.41 14.55
N GLY A 148 -1.06 2.90 13.34
CA GLY A 148 -0.47 4.12 12.84
C GLY A 148 -1.26 4.69 11.68
N ASP A 149 -1.25 6.01 11.57
CA ASP A 149 -1.91 6.74 10.50
C ASP A 149 -1.32 8.14 10.32
N SER A 150 -1.44 8.66 9.10
CA SER A 150 -1.03 10.00 8.69
C SER A 150 -1.88 10.45 7.49
N PRO A 151 -2.13 11.75 7.28
CA PRO A 151 -1.67 12.93 8.06
C PRO A 151 -2.30 13.08 9.45
N LYS A 152 -1.68 13.86 10.34
CA LYS A 152 -2.30 14.32 11.59
C LYS A 152 -3.18 15.56 11.36
N ASN A 153 -3.85 16.04 12.41
CA ASN A 153 -4.62 17.28 12.31
C ASN A 153 -3.69 18.45 12.04
N GLU A 154 -3.92 19.16 10.94
CA GLU A 154 -3.07 20.26 10.49
C GLU A 154 -3.92 21.45 10.03
N ASN A 155 -3.43 22.66 10.30
CA ASN A 155 -4.06 23.89 9.82
C ASN A 155 -3.73 24.16 8.33
N LYS A 156 -4.37 25.16 7.72
CA LYS A 156 -4.15 25.52 6.30
C LYS A 156 -2.71 25.98 6.00
N LYS A 157 -2.35 25.97 4.70
CA LYS A 157 -0.99 26.29 4.20
C LYS A 157 0.08 25.37 4.80
N TYR A 158 -0.33 24.18 5.19
CA TYR A 158 0.58 23.12 5.57
C TYR A 158 1.31 22.63 4.31
N GLN A 159 2.62 22.88 4.30
CA GLN A 159 3.57 22.39 3.31
C GLN A 159 4.64 21.58 4.02
N HIS A 160 4.59 20.27 3.88
CA HIS A 160 5.54 19.40 4.56
C HIS A 160 5.83 18.13 3.77
N ARG A 161 6.99 17.54 4.08
CA ARG A 161 7.44 16.27 3.58
C ARG A 161 7.66 15.34 4.77
N ASP A 162 6.71 14.46 5.02
CA ASP A 162 6.81 13.46 6.08
C ASP A 162 7.41 12.17 5.54
N THR A 163 8.38 11.61 6.27
CA THR A 163 8.87 10.25 6.03
C THR A 163 8.37 9.34 7.15
N ILE A 164 7.46 8.45 6.81
CA ILE A 164 6.78 7.57 7.77
C ILE A 164 7.35 6.17 7.61
N GLY A 165 8.00 5.70 8.67
CA GLY A 165 8.58 4.36 8.72
C GLY A 165 7.87 3.48 9.73
N TYR A 166 7.70 2.20 9.36
CA TYR A 166 7.37 1.15 10.32
C TYR A 166 8.46 0.07 10.33
N SER A 167 8.85 -0.37 11.51
CA SER A 167 9.90 -1.38 11.71
C SER A 167 9.27 -2.76 11.89
N ILE A 168 9.56 -3.69 10.97
CA ILE A 168 9.18 -5.09 11.08
C ILE A 168 10.39 -5.95 11.44
N GLY A 169 10.19 -6.98 12.25
CA GLY A 169 11.21 -8.00 12.46
C GLY A 169 11.11 -9.07 11.38
N ILE A 170 12.25 -9.51 10.88
CA ILE A 170 12.38 -10.54 9.85
C ILE A 170 13.20 -11.68 10.44
N ASN A 171 12.73 -12.91 10.25
CA ASN A 171 13.46 -14.10 10.68
C ASN A 171 14.64 -14.33 9.72
N GLY A 172 15.88 -14.13 10.20
CA GLY A 172 17.10 -14.18 9.40
C GLY A 172 18.28 -13.44 10.06
N SER A 173 19.51 -13.92 9.82
CA SER A 173 20.72 -13.33 10.39
C SER A 173 21.20 -12.10 9.63
N LEU A 174 21.43 -11.00 10.36
CA LEU A 174 22.17 -9.84 9.86
C LEU A 174 23.64 -10.25 9.62
N GLY A 175 24.10 -10.21 8.38
CA GLY A 175 25.51 -10.47 8.04
C GLY A 175 25.95 -11.94 7.91
N ALA A 176 25.09 -12.93 8.19
CA ALA A 176 25.30 -14.29 7.69
C ALA A 176 24.51 -14.42 6.38
N GLU A 177 25.21 -14.80 5.32
CA GLU A 177 24.74 -14.91 3.94
C GLU A 177 23.30 -15.48 3.82
N VAL A 178 22.28 -14.63 3.93
CA VAL A 178 21.13 -14.71 3.03
C VAL A 178 21.65 -14.20 1.69
N GLY A 179 22.56 -14.96 1.08
CA GLY A 179 23.00 -14.71 -0.28
C GLY A 179 21.80 -14.77 -1.22
N LYS A 180 22.03 -14.51 -2.51
CA LYS A 180 21.00 -14.65 -3.57
C LYS A 180 20.28 -16.01 -3.58
N ASP A 181 20.80 -17.01 -2.86
CA ASP A 181 20.29 -18.37 -2.72
C ASP A 181 19.47 -18.64 -1.42
N GLY A 182 19.08 -17.63 -0.63
CA GLY A 182 18.22 -17.81 0.55
C GLY A 182 18.89 -18.47 1.78
N PRO A 183 18.17 -18.66 2.91
CA PRO A 183 18.78 -19.14 4.15
C PRO A 183 19.24 -20.59 4.06
N LYS A 184 20.54 -20.82 4.30
CA LYS A 184 21.16 -22.13 4.55
C LYS A 184 21.56 -22.18 6.03
N LEU A 185 20.95 -23.02 6.84
CA LEU A 185 21.29 -23.17 8.26
C LEU A 185 22.78 -23.52 8.42
N LYS A 186 23.60 -22.56 8.88
CA LYS A 186 24.78 -22.83 9.71
C LYS A 186 24.43 -22.29 11.10
N ALA A 187 24.55 -23.16 12.11
CA ALA A 187 24.50 -23.03 13.58
C ALA A 187 23.98 -21.77 14.34
N ASP A 188 23.82 -20.59 13.75
CA ASP A 188 23.43 -19.33 14.40
C ASP A 188 22.00 -18.85 14.04
N VAL A 189 21.10 -19.78 13.69
CA VAL A 189 19.77 -19.45 13.16
C VAL A 189 18.73 -19.26 14.27
N SER A 190 18.96 -18.20 15.02
CA SER A 190 17.95 -17.55 15.87
C SER A 190 18.06 -16.03 15.83
N ALA A 191 18.81 -15.46 14.89
CA ALA A 191 18.88 -14.03 14.69
C ALA A 191 17.67 -13.55 13.89
N SER A 192 17.03 -12.49 14.36
CA SER A 192 16.05 -11.70 13.62
C SER A 192 16.62 -10.31 13.40
N PHE A 193 16.28 -9.67 12.29
CA PHE A 193 16.68 -8.29 12.02
C PHE A 193 15.47 -7.40 11.79
N SER A 194 15.65 -6.09 11.96
CA SER A 194 14.59 -5.13 11.70
C SER A 194 14.77 -4.47 10.34
N TYR A 195 13.67 -4.39 9.59
CA TYR A 195 13.56 -3.62 8.36
C TYR A 195 12.60 -2.46 8.55
N LYS A 196 13.02 -1.25 8.19
CA LYS A 196 12.20 -0.05 8.26
C LYS A 196 11.59 0.22 6.89
N ASN A 197 10.28 0.00 6.75
CA ASN A 197 9.53 0.31 5.55
C ASN A 197 9.16 1.81 5.57
N GLU A 198 9.95 2.66 4.92
CA GLU A 198 9.73 4.11 4.86
C GLU A 198 8.92 4.51 3.62
N LYS A 199 7.99 5.45 3.79
CA LYS A 199 7.21 6.07 2.72
C LYS A 199 7.25 7.58 2.88
N THR A 200 7.36 8.29 1.77
CA THR A 200 7.35 9.76 1.77
C THR A 200 5.99 10.28 1.35
N LEU A 201 5.38 11.10 2.21
CA LEU A 201 4.16 11.85 1.92
C LEU A 201 4.52 13.33 1.74
N VAL A 202 3.90 14.00 0.77
CA VAL A 202 4.09 15.43 0.53
C VAL A 202 2.73 16.09 0.58
N PHE A 203 2.56 17.05 1.47
CA PHE A 203 1.31 17.78 1.61
C PHE A 203 1.51 19.22 1.13
N ASP A 204 0.64 19.69 0.25
CA ASP A 204 0.46 21.11 -0.06
C ASP A 204 -1.03 21.44 0.00
N THR A 205 -1.47 21.86 1.18
CA THR A 205 -2.90 21.93 1.50
C THR A 205 -3.57 23.21 1.03
N HIS A 206 -2.81 24.27 0.72
CA HIS A 206 -3.30 25.60 0.34
C HIS A 206 -4.52 26.09 1.16
N ASP A 207 -5.72 25.90 0.62
CA ASP A 207 -7.03 26.35 1.16
C ASP A 207 -7.66 25.38 2.16
N TYR A 208 -7.12 24.17 2.26
CA TYR A 208 -7.65 23.09 3.07
C TYR A 208 -6.88 22.97 4.38
N ARG A 209 -7.58 22.61 5.44
CA ARG A 209 -7.00 22.06 6.66
C ARG A 209 -7.14 20.54 6.62
N VAL A 210 -6.30 19.83 7.33
CA VAL A 210 -6.42 18.38 7.49
C VAL A 210 -7.18 18.10 8.79
N ASN A 211 -8.33 17.46 8.66
CA ASN A 211 -9.12 16.95 9.77
C ASN A 211 -9.07 15.42 9.76
N ASN A 212 -8.18 14.86 10.57
CA ASN A 212 -8.07 13.44 10.82
C ASN A 212 -9.06 13.04 11.93
N ARG A 213 -10.13 12.35 11.52
CA ARG A 213 -11.20 11.84 12.39
C ARG A 213 -11.02 10.36 12.72
N SER A 214 -9.82 9.82 12.48
CA SER A 214 -9.55 8.41 12.68
C SER A 214 -9.70 8.01 14.14
N SER A 215 -10.18 6.79 14.38
CA SER A 215 -10.35 6.17 15.69
C SER A 215 -9.62 4.83 15.74
N SER A 216 -9.68 4.09 16.86
CA SER A 216 -8.87 2.88 17.09
C SER A 216 -8.96 1.79 16.00
N GLY A 217 -10.05 1.74 15.24
CA GLY A 217 -10.23 0.78 14.13
C GLY A 217 -10.58 1.39 12.77
N LYS A 218 -10.71 2.71 12.67
CA LYS A 218 -11.17 3.39 11.45
C LYS A 218 -10.22 4.49 11.04
N PHE A 219 -9.86 4.51 9.76
CA PHE A 219 -9.10 5.60 9.18
C PHE A 219 -10.03 6.47 8.35
N GLU A 220 -10.10 7.75 8.73
CA GLU A 220 -10.91 8.74 8.05
C GLU A 220 -10.21 10.10 8.15
N VAL A 221 -9.85 10.65 7.00
CA VAL A 221 -9.21 11.96 6.89
C VAL A 221 -10.02 12.81 5.93
N SER A 222 -10.23 14.06 6.30
CA SER A 222 -10.89 15.04 5.46
C SER A 222 -9.98 16.24 5.24
N PHE A 223 -9.74 16.55 3.98
CA PHE A 223 -9.18 17.85 3.59
C PHE A 223 -10.38 18.79 3.47
N GLU A 224 -10.58 19.63 4.48
CA GLU A 224 -11.75 20.51 4.59
C GLU A 224 -11.37 21.96 4.33
N ARG A 225 -12.12 22.67 3.48
CA ARG A 225 -11.95 24.13 3.37
C ARG A 225 -12.46 24.80 4.64
N GLU A 226 -11.63 25.67 5.21
CA GLU A 226 -11.99 26.44 6.40
C GLU A 226 -12.68 27.78 6.06
N PHE A 227 -12.71 28.15 4.78
CA PHE A 227 -13.32 29.39 4.35
C PHE A 227 -14.84 29.36 4.45
N SER A 228 -15.41 30.29 5.23
CA SER A 228 -16.83 30.57 5.16
C SER A 228 -17.20 31.26 3.84
N ASP A 229 -18.48 31.20 3.48
CA ASP A 229 -18.99 31.90 2.29
C ASP A 229 -18.69 33.41 2.35
N CYS A 230 -18.70 33.99 3.56
CA CYS A 230 -18.33 35.39 3.81
C CYS A 230 -16.86 35.69 3.52
N GLU A 231 -15.95 34.76 3.78
CA GLU A 231 -14.53 34.96 3.53
C GLU A 231 -14.16 34.79 2.06
N SER A 232 -14.99 34.07 1.30
CA SER A 232 -14.88 33.97 -0.16
C SER A 232 -15.31 35.25 -0.89
N MET A 233 -15.98 36.18 -0.20
CA MET A 233 -16.41 37.46 -0.76
C MET A 233 -15.23 38.33 -1.18
N ARG A 234 -15.43 39.20 -2.17
CA ARG A 234 -14.39 40.13 -2.65
C ARG A 234 -13.94 41.12 -1.58
N ARG A 235 -14.87 41.58 -0.77
CA ARG A 235 -14.62 42.43 0.41
C ARG A 235 -15.60 42.01 1.50
N ARG A 236 -15.26 42.30 2.75
CA ARG A 236 -16.14 42.09 3.89
C ARG A 236 -16.11 43.36 4.74
N GLU A 237 -17.28 43.91 5.04
CA GLU A 237 -17.43 44.99 6.01
C GLU A 237 -17.71 44.39 7.41
N LEU A 238 -18.43 45.09 8.29
CA LEU A 238 -18.73 44.62 9.66
C LEU A 238 -19.51 43.31 9.72
N ALA A 239 -20.23 42.96 8.64
CA ALA A 239 -20.97 41.71 8.51
C ALA A 239 -20.64 41.01 7.18
N CYS A 240 -21.40 39.97 6.84
CA CYS A 240 -21.25 39.18 5.61
C CYS A 240 -21.79 39.90 4.36
N TYR A 241 -21.43 41.17 4.17
CA TYR A 241 -21.76 41.97 3.00
C TYR A 241 -20.70 43.06 2.77
N PHE A 242 -20.78 43.74 1.64
CA PHE A 242 -20.09 45.02 1.41
C PHE A 242 -20.93 45.93 0.52
N THR A 243 -20.63 47.22 0.53
CA THR A 243 -21.31 48.22 -0.30
C THR A 243 -20.40 48.78 -1.38
N THR A 244 -20.98 49.14 -2.53
CA THR A 244 -20.28 49.90 -3.58
C THR A 244 -21.18 51.00 -4.13
N PRO A 245 -20.63 52.05 -4.76
CA PRO A 245 -21.45 52.98 -5.54
C PRO A 245 -22.31 52.26 -6.59
N LEU A 246 -23.44 52.87 -6.98
CA LEU A 246 -24.40 52.28 -7.93
C LEU A 246 -23.81 51.93 -9.30
N TRP A 247 -22.70 52.56 -9.69
CA TRP A 247 -21.95 52.28 -10.91
C TRP A 247 -20.83 51.23 -10.73
N GLY A 248 -20.73 50.61 -9.56
CA GLY A 248 -19.74 49.56 -9.28
C GLY A 248 -20.04 48.27 -10.05
N SER A 249 -19.05 47.71 -10.73
CA SER A 249 -19.18 46.49 -11.56
C SER A 249 -18.54 45.24 -10.93
N GLY A 250 -18.41 45.20 -9.60
CA GLY A 250 -17.73 44.13 -8.88
C GLY A 250 -18.49 42.79 -8.89
N TRP A 251 -17.81 41.73 -8.44
CA TRP A 251 -18.43 40.45 -8.12
C TRP A 251 -18.61 40.31 -6.61
N VAL A 252 -19.64 39.57 -6.17
CA VAL A 252 -19.84 39.25 -4.75
C VAL A 252 -18.65 38.44 -4.22
N PHE A 253 -18.25 37.41 -4.95
CA PHE A 253 -17.16 36.51 -4.60
C PHE A 253 -15.88 36.80 -5.38
N ASP A 254 -14.73 36.52 -4.77
CA ASP A 254 -13.42 36.67 -5.41
C ASP A 254 -12.84 35.31 -5.78
N ARG A 255 -12.84 35.03 -7.09
CA ARG A 255 -12.28 33.80 -7.67
C ARG A 255 -10.80 33.60 -7.32
N LYS A 256 -10.04 34.67 -7.07
CA LYS A 256 -8.60 34.58 -6.73
C LYS A 256 -8.34 33.97 -5.35
N LYS A 257 -9.37 33.81 -4.52
CA LYS A 257 -9.26 33.17 -3.20
C LYS A 257 -9.37 31.65 -3.24
N PHE A 258 -9.48 31.07 -4.43
CA PHE A 258 -9.64 29.64 -4.64
C PHE A 258 -8.47 29.12 -5.46
N ASN A 259 -7.66 28.27 -4.84
CA ASN A 259 -6.53 27.65 -5.50
C ASN A 259 -6.99 26.50 -6.41
N PRO A 260 -6.26 26.19 -7.49
CA PRO A 260 -6.58 25.11 -8.43
C PRO A 260 -6.77 23.73 -7.78
N ILE A 261 -6.19 23.50 -6.60
CA ILE A 261 -6.43 22.30 -5.78
C ILE A 261 -7.92 22.09 -5.45
N SER A 262 -8.74 23.13 -5.50
CA SER A 262 -10.18 23.05 -5.23
C SER A 262 -11.05 22.73 -6.44
N TYR A 263 -10.51 22.66 -7.65
CA TYR A 263 -11.31 22.36 -8.85
C TYR A 263 -10.55 21.63 -9.94
N ALA A 264 -9.31 22.03 -10.23
CA ALA A 264 -8.53 21.49 -11.34
C ALA A 264 -7.86 20.17 -10.97
N ASN A 265 -7.06 20.11 -9.90
CA ASN A 265 -6.46 18.83 -9.52
C ASN A 265 -6.04 18.78 -8.06
N PHE A 266 -6.49 17.75 -7.35
CA PHE A 266 -6.02 17.41 -6.01
C PHE A 266 -5.42 16.00 -6.00
N LYS A 267 -4.20 15.87 -5.49
CA LYS A 267 -3.53 14.59 -5.28
C LYS A 267 -3.40 14.33 -3.78
N PRO A 268 -4.23 13.46 -3.20
CA PRO A 268 -4.15 13.17 -1.78
C PRO A 268 -2.93 12.31 -1.47
N ASN A 269 -2.41 12.45 -0.25
CA ASN A 269 -1.45 11.52 0.32
C ASN A 269 -1.97 11.06 1.68
N PHE A 270 -1.82 9.77 1.97
CA PHE A 270 -2.10 9.23 3.29
C PHE A 270 -1.34 7.94 3.53
N ASP A 271 -1.26 7.55 4.79
CA ASP A 271 -0.73 6.28 5.21
C ASP A 271 -1.55 5.74 6.39
N VAL A 272 -1.90 4.46 6.36
CA VAL A 272 -2.55 3.78 7.49
C VAL A 272 -2.05 2.35 7.61
N LEU A 273 -1.75 1.94 8.84
CA LEU A 273 -1.25 0.63 9.20
C LEU A 273 -2.24 -0.08 10.14
N TYR A 274 -2.65 -1.29 9.75
CA TYR A 274 -3.49 -2.20 10.51
C TYR A 274 -2.69 -3.40 10.99
N GLU A 275 -3.00 -3.87 12.20
CA GLU A 275 -2.38 -5.01 12.87
C GLU A 275 -3.42 -6.08 13.20
N ALA A 276 -3.05 -7.34 12.96
CA ALA A 276 -3.76 -8.53 13.42
C ALA A 276 -2.79 -9.47 14.17
N PRO A 277 -3.28 -10.23 15.17
CA PRO A 277 -2.46 -11.17 15.90
C PRO A 277 -2.05 -12.36 15.01
N VAL A 278 -0.96 -13.02 15.38
CA VAL A 278 -0.32 -14.05 14.54
C VAL A 278 -1.16 -15.31 14.36
N ASP A 279 -2.06 -15.58 15.31
CA ASP A 279 -2.99 -16.72 15.34
C ASP A 279 -4.32 -16.41 14.64
N GLU A 280 -4.54 -15.19 14.13
CA GLU A 280 -5.76 -14.87 13.38
C GLU A 280 -5.79 -15.62 12.04
N LEU A 281 -6.88 -16.36 11.79
CA LEU A 281 -7.07 -17.20 10.59
C LEU A 281 -8.26 -16.74 9.73
N GLY A 282 -9.03 -15.76 10.18
CA GLY A 282 -10.18 -15.24 9.46
C GLY A 282 -9.79 -14.32 8.31
N THR A 283 -10.76 -13.57 7.81
CA THR A 283 -10.55 -12.58 6.76
C THR A 283 -11.08 -11.22 7.19
N THR A 284 -10.51 -10.15 6.66
CA THR A 284 -11.03 -8.79 6.79
C THR A 284 -11.34 -8.22 5.41
N GLU A 285 -12.53 -7.65 5.24
CA GLU A 285 -12.86 -6.84 4.07
C GLU A 285 -12.68 -5.37 4.42
N PHE A 286 -11.86 -4.66 3.66
CA PHE A 286 -11.64 -3.23 3.78
C PHE A 286 -12.41 -2.50 2.69
N ASP A 287 -13.13 -1.45 3.05
CA ASP A 287 -13.65 -0.45 2.12
C ASP A 287 -12.67 0.72 2.07
N ILE A 288 -12.14 0.96 0.87
CA ILE A 288 -11.17 2.02 0.56
C ILE A 288 -11.88 3.00 -0.34
N GLY A 289 -11.95 4.28 0.03
CA GLY A 289 -12.72 5.20 -0.78
C GLY A 289 -12.34 6.67 -0.66
N VAL A 290 -12.89 7.40 -1.62
CA VAL A 290 -12.72 8.82 -1.84
C VAL A 290 -14.10 9.42 -2.03
N ARG A 291 -14.37 10.52 -1.33
CA ARG A 291 -15.54 11.37 -1.55
C ARG A 291 -15.07 12.79 -1.79
N MET A 292 -15.48 13.38 -2.91
CA MET A 292 -15.42 14.83 -3.09
C MET A 292 -16.81 15.40 -2.85
N THR A 293 -16.93 16.43 -2.01
CA THR A 293 -18.17 17.22 -1.90
C THR A 293 -17.94 18.54 -2.61
N TYR A 294 -18.67 18.79 -3.69
CA TYR A 294 -18.56 20.01 -4.47
C TYR A 294 -19.68 20.99 -4.15
N LYS A 295 -19.40 22.28 -4.31
CA LYS A 295 -20.26 23.41 -3.94
C LYS A 295 -20.25 24.47 -5.03
N MET A 296 -21.39 25.16 -5.16
CA MET A 296 -21.60 26.38 -5.95
C MET A 296 -22.13 27.46 -4.99
N LEU A 297 -21.60 28.68 -5.09
CA LEU A 297 -22.02 29.81 -4.27
C LEU A 297 -22.94 30.75 -5.05
N TYR A 298 -23.99 31.26 -4.41
CA TYR A 298 -24.87 32.29 -4.95
C TYR A 298 -24.75 33.59 -4.18
N GLY A 299 -24.72 34.69 -4.91
CA GLY A 299 -24.62 36.03 -4.36
C GLY A 299 -25.69 36.95 -4.91
N LEU A 300 -26.07 37.94 -4.13
CA LEU A 300 -27.06 38.95 -4.48
C LEU A 300 -26.41 40.34 -4.46
N VAL A 301 -26.80 41.17 -5.42
CA VAL A 301 -26.50 42.60 -5.42
C VAL A 301 -27.81 43.36 -5.52
N VAL A 302 -28.13 44.15 -4.50
CA VAL A 302 -29.40 44.89 -4.40
C VAL A 302 -29.13 46.39 -4.33
N PRO A 303 -29.86 47.24 -5.06
CA PRO A 303 -29.69 48.67 -4.99
C PRO A 303 -30.30 49.25 -3.71
N SER A 304 -29.63 50.24 -3.14
CA SER A 304 -30.14 51.21 -2.16
C SER A 304 -30.17 52.60 -2.83
N SER A 305 -30.48 53.65 -2.07
CA SER A 305 -30.62 55.02 -2.60
C SER A 305 -29.33 55.59 -3.19
N LEU A 306 -28.16 55.27 -2.61
CA LEU A 306 -26.85 55.82 -3.02
C LEU A 306 -25.77 54.76 -3.32
N TYR A 307 -26.01 53.51 -2.96
CA TYR A 307 -25.05 52.41 -3.08
C TYR A 307 -25.77 51.10 -3.39
N SER A 308 -25.03 50.07 -3.76
CA SER A 308 -25.53 48.70 -3.89
C SER A 308 -24.91 47.84 -2.80
N VAL A 309 -25.71 46.93 -2.25
CA VAL A 309 -25.29 45.96 -1.22
C VAL A 309 -24.99 44.63 -1.89
N TYR A 310 -23.81 44.09 -1.62
CA TYR A 310 -23.31 42.82 -2.14
C TYR A 310 -23.25 41.81 -1.00
N GLY A 311 -23.89 40.67 -1.15
CA GLY A 311 -23.95 39.64 -0.11
C GLY A 311 -24.02 38.22 -0.68
N PRO A 312 -23.56 37.19 0.04
CA PRO A 312 -23.96 35.83 -0.26
C PRO A 312 -25.46 35.69 -0.03
N SER A 313 -26.09 34.85 -0.84
CA SER A 313 -27.52 34.57 -0.77
C SER A 313 -27.75 33.15 -0.27
N ASP A 314 -27.17 32.15 -0.94
CA ASP A 314 -27.24 30.73 -0.58
C ASP A 314 -26.18 29.94 -1.37
N PHE A 315 -26.25 28.61 -1.34
CA PHE A 315 -25.37 27.71 -2.07
C PHE A 315 -26.11 26.47 -2.57
N SER A 316 -25.47 25.76 -3.50
CA SER A 316 -25.87 24.41 -3.89
C SER A 316 -24.68 23.47 -3.71
N TRP A 317 -24.93 22.23 -3.31
CA TRP A 317 -23.87 21.24 -3.08
C TRP A 317 -24.28 19.87 -3.62
N GLY A 318 -23.28 19.04 -3.85
CA GLY A 318 -23.43 17.64 -4.22
C GLY A 318 -22.15 16.88 -3.90
N TYR A 319 -22.12 15.59 -4.18
CA TYR A 319 -20.95 14.77 -3.91
C TYR A 319 -20.76 13.67 -4.94
N ALA A 320 -19.52 13.24 -5.09
CA ALA A 320 -19.18 12.04 -5.84
C ALA A 320 -18.32 11.12 -4.99
N VAL A 321 -18.68 9.84 -4.97
CA VAL A 321 -17.98 8.77 -4.26
C VAL A 321 -17.43 7.77 -5.26
N ALA A 322 -16.20 7.32 -5.01
CA ALA A 322 -15.60 6.13 -5.59
C ALA A 322 -15.00 5.29 -4.44
N SER A 323 -15.29 3.99 -4.43
CA SER A 323 -14.70 3.08 -3.44
C SER A 323 -14.40 1.71 -4.04
N HIS A 324 -13.53 0.97 -3.36
CA HIS A 324 -13.12 -0.37 -3.72
C HIS A 324 -13.06 -1.23 -2.47
N ARG A 325 -13.47 -2.49 -2.60
CA ARG A 325 -13.38 -3.46 -1.52
C ARG A 325 -12.15 -4.34 -1.70
N PHE A 326 -11.30 -4.39 -0.69
CA PHE A 326 -10.11 -5.22 -0.68
C PHE A 326 -10.20 -6.25 0.44
N ARG A 327 -10.01 -7.53 0.09
CA ARG A 327 -10.06 -8.63 1.06
C ARG A 327 -8.66 -9.07 1.45
N VAL A 328 -8.42 -9.13 2.76
CA VAL A 328 -7.22 -9.73 3.36
C VAL A 328 -7.61 -11.07 3.97
N ASP A 329 -6.85 -12.11 3.65
CA ASP A 329 -6.95 -13.42 4.29
C ASP A 329 -5.78 -13.58 5.26
N TRP A 330 -6.06 -13.60 6.55
CA TRP A 330 -5.02 -13.69 7.58
C TRP A 330 -4.45 -15.10 7.70
N SER A 331 -5.15 -16.12 7.18
CA SER A 331 -4.62 -17.49 7.06
C SER A 331 -3.68 -17.66 5.86
N HIS A 332 -3.54 -16.62 5.03
CA HIS A 332 -2.74 -16.70 3.83
C HIS A 332 -1.26 -16.99 4.16
N PRO A 333 -0.59 -17.91 3.43
CA PRO A 333 0.77 -18.35 3.73
C PRO A 333 1.83 -17.23 3.75
N LEU A 334 1.54 -16.08 3.12
CA LEU A 334 2.42 -14.90 3.17
C LEU A 334 2.67 -14.40 4.59
N PHE A 335 1.76 -14.68 5.53
CA PHE A 335 1.86 -14.26 6.92
C PHE A 335 2.66 -15.25 7.77
N GLU A 336 3.37 -16.19 7.15
CA GLU A 336 4.26 -17.09 7.86
C GLU A 336 5.62 -16.42 8.14
N PRO A 337 6.23 -16.66 9.31
CA PRO A 337 7.41 -15.92 9.75
C PRO A 337 8.70 -16.31 9.01
N GLU A 338 8.75 -17.49 8.40
CA GLU A 338 9.95 -17.98 7.72
C GLU A 338 10.06 -17.45 6.28
N ALA A 339 11.28 -17.19 5.82
CA ALA A 339 11.52 -16.76 4.45
C ALA A 339 10.95 -17.74 3.42
N HIS A 340 10.30 -17.21 2.40
CA HIS A 340 9.68 -18.00 1.34
C HIS A 340 10.73 -18.44 0.32
N VAL A 341 10.99 -19.74 0.25
CA VAL A 341 12.00 -20.31 -0.66
C VAL A 341 11.42 -21.41 -1.53
N SER A 342 11.92 -21.49 -2.76
CA SER A 342 11.89 -22.73 -3.54
C SER A 342 13.17 -23.53 -3.28
N ILE A 343 13.06 -24.85 -3.24
CA ILE A 343 14.24 -25.74 -3.17
C ILE A 343 14.48 -26.28 -4.57
N GLN A 344 15.50 -25.75 -5.25
CA GLN A 344 15.81 -26.02 -6.65
C GLN A 344 16.99 -26.97 -6.78
N SER A 345 16.88 -27.96 -7.66
CA SER A 345 18.00 -28.84 -8.04
C SER A 345 18.97 -28.10 -8.95
N LEU A 346 20.27 -28.24 -8.69
CA LEU A 346 21.35 -27.66 -9.49
C LEU A 346 21.83 -28.60 -10.60
N ASP A 347 21.49 -29.88 -10.53
CA ASP A 347 21.91 -30.89 -11.50
C ASP A 347 20.79 -31.23 -12.51
N HIS A 348 19.59 -30.70 -12.30
CA HIS A 348 18.45 -30.88 -13.20
C HIS A 348 17.93 -29.54 -13.70
N ASN A 349 17.69 -29.44 -15.01
CA ASN A 349 17.20 -28.21 -15.61
C ASN A 349 15.82 -27.82 -15.07
N ASN A 350 15.78 -26.70 -14.35
CA ASN A 350 14.57 -26.05 -13.87
C ASN A 350 13.67 -26.96 -13.01
N LEU A 351 14.25 -27.77 -12.12
CA LEU A 351 13.51 -28.69 -11.24
C LEU A 351 13.46 -28.16 -9.80
N CYS A 352 12.26 -28.04 -9.25
CA CYS A 352 12.00 -27.63 -7.88
C CYS A 352 11.23 -28.69 -7.09
N LEU A 353 11.47 -28.73 -5.79
CA LEU A 353 10.70 -29.48 -4.80
C LEU A 353 9.28 -28.90 -4.73
N GLY A 354 8.28 -29.72 -5.05
CA GLY A 354 6.88 -29.31 -4.95
C GLY A 354 5.99 -30.35 -4.31
N THR A 355 4.85 -29.89 -3.84
CA THR A 355 3.75 -30.69 -3.29
C THR A 355 2.74 -31.03 -4.39
N PHE A 356 2.25 -32.27 -4.41
CA PHE A 356 1.35 -32.77 -5.44
C PHE A 356 0.36 -33.74 -4.83
N GLU A 357 -0.87 -33.74 -5.37
CA GLU A 357 -1.96 -34.68 -5.05
C GLU A 357 -2.23 -34.82 -3.54
N ASN A 358 -3.39 -34.37 -3.08
CA ASN A 358 -3.81 -34.64 -1.72
C ASN A 358 -4.24 -36.10 -1.59
N ASP A 359 -3.39 -36.93 -0.99
CA ASP A 359 -3.81 -38.24 -0.51
C ASP A 359 -4.45 -38.06 0.87
N SER A 360 -5.76 -38.30 0.96
CA SER A 360 -6.57 -38.12 2.18
C SER A 360 -6.06 -38.95 3.37
N THR A 361 -5.22 -39.97 3.14
CA THR A 361 -4.61 -40.79 4.18
C THR A 361 -3.09 -40.56 4.33
N ALA A 362 -2.40 -40.19 3.25
CA ALA A 362 -0.94 -40.08 3.22
C ALA A 362 -0.39 -38.63 3.26
N GLY A 363 -1.25 -37.61 3.19
CA GLY A 363 -0.84 -36.21 3.00
C GLY A 363 -0.44 -35.92 1.57
N PHE A 364 0.16 -34.76 1.30
CA PHE A 364 0.61 -34.44 -0.06
C PHE A 364 1.86 -35.24 -0.41
N LYS A 365 1.87 -35.82 -1.62
CA LYS A 365 3.09 -36.42 -2.16
C LYS A 365 4.07 -35.32 -2.55
N VAL A 366 5.36 -35.63 -2.49
CA VAL A 366 6.43 -34.70 -2.85
C VAL A 366 7.14 -35.23 -4.10
N ARG A 367 7.33 -34.37 -5.10
CA ARG A 367 8.07 -34.73 -6.33
C ARG A 367 8.81 -33.52 -6.90
N GLY A 368 9.75 -33.80 -7.78
CA GLY A 368 10.42 -32.77 -8.58
C GLY A 368 9.54 -32.33 -9.73
N ALA A 369 9.31 -31.03 -9.86
CA ALA A 369 8.55 -30.46 -10.96
C ALA A 369 9.24 -29.23 -11.54
N LYS A 370 8.80 -28.79 -12.73
CA LYS A 370 9.33 -27.57 -13.33
C LYS A 370 9.13 -26.39 -12.35
N CYS A 371 10.15 -25.59 -12.07
CA CYS A 371 9.98 -24.44 -11.19
C CYS A 371 9.03 -23.41 -11.84
N ARG A 372 8.04 -22.99 -11.08
CA ARG A 372 7.00 -22.02 -11.48
C ARG A 372 6.77 -20.92 -10.43
N GLY A 373 7.23 -21.12 -9.19
CA GLY A 373 7.07 -20.13 -8.12
C GLY A 373 5.68 -20.08 -7.47
N GLY A 374 4.91 -21.17 -7.56
CA GLY A 374 3.61 -21.29 -6.87
C GLY A 374 3.75 -21.69 -5.40
N TRP A 375 2.69 -21.47 -4.61
CA TRP A 375 2.62 -21.84 -3.18
C TRP A 375 2.86 -23.34 -2.93
N ASP A 376 2.59 -24.20 -3.91
CA ASP A 376 2.87 -25.63 -3.89
C ASP A 376 4.37 -25.97 -3.99
N GLN A 377 5.21 -25.02 -4.42
CA GLN A 377 6.67 -25.13 -4.52
C GLN A 377 7.41 -24.23 -3.52
N THR A 378 6.67 -23.52 -2.68
CA THR A 378 7.23 -22.60 -1.69
C THR A 378 7.25 -23.26 -0.32
N TRP A 379 8.40 -23.13 0.33
CA TRP A 379 8.69 -23.71 1.63
C TRP A 379 9.23 -22.64 2.58
N GLY A 380 9.06 -22.86 3.88
CA GLY A 380 9.67 -22.06 4.93
C GLY A 380 10.45 -22.94 5.88
N LEU A 381 11.71 -22.58 6.18
CA LEU A 381 12.53 -23.31 7.13
C LEU A 381 12.36 -22.70 8.52
N ASP A 382 11.73 -23.44 9.43
CA ASP A 382 11.47 -22.96 10.78
C ASP A 382 12.67 -23.14 11.74
N ASN A 383 12.55 -22.56 12.94
CA ASN A 383 13.56 -22.62 13.99
C ASN A 383 13.74 -24.03 14.59
N GLN A 384 12.92 -25.00 14.19
CA GLN A 384 13.02 -26.41 14.59
C GLN A 384 13.66 -27.27 13.48
N GLU A 385 14.24 -26.60 12.47
CA GLU A 385 14.89 -27.18 11.31
C GLU A 385 13.93 -27.93 10.38
N ARG A 386 12.65 -27.55 10.34
CA ARG A 386 11.63 -28.21 9.51
C ARG A 386 11.25 -27.33 8.34
N TYR A 387 11.12 -27.94 7.16
CA TYR A 387 10.55 -27.28 5.99
C TYR A 387 9.02 -27.37 6.01
N ARG A 388 8.36 -26.26 6.33
CA ARG A 388 6.90 -26.09 6.30
C ARG A 388 6.43 -25.78 4.88
N SER A 389 5.36 -26.44 4.44
CA SER A 389 4.76 -26.21 3.12
C SER A 389 3.95 -24.92 3.13
N ARG A 390 4.08 -24.06 2.12
CA ARG A 390 3.17 -22.90 2.00
C ARG A 390 1.82 -23.24 1.38
N SER A 391 1.65 -24.40 0.75
CA SER A 391 0.32 -24.88 0.34
C SER A 391 -0.49 -25.48 1.51
N ALA A 392 0.16 -25.82 2.62
CA ALA A 392 -0.44 -26.41 3.81
C ALA A 392 0.45 -26.06 5.04
N PRO A 393 0.29 -24.86 5.62
CA PRO A 393 1.23 -24.33 6.61
C PRO A 393 1.35 -25.14 7.90
N ASP A 394 0.35 -25.96 8.23
CA ASP A 394 0.35 -26.90 9.37
C ASP A 394 1.19 -28.17 9.11
N ARG A 395 1.81 -28.29 7.92
CA ARG A 395 2.48 -29.51 7.48
C ARG A 395 3.92 -29.30 7.03
N CYS A 396 4.74 -30.31 7.30
CA CYS A 396 6.18 -30.32 7.16
C CYS A 396 6.67 -31.43 6.21
N LEU A 397 7.76 -31.15 5.49
CA LEU A 397 8.48 -32.10 4.65
C LEU A 397 9.02 -33.25 5.52
N THR A 398 8.57 -34.47 5.24
CA THR A 398 8.81 -35.66 6.07
C THR A 398 9.41 -36.80 5.27
N VAL A 399 10.47 -37.41 5.81
CA VAL A 399 11.00 -38.69 5.34
C VAL A 399 10.17 -39.84 5.92
N LEU A 400 9.62 -40.69 5.04
CA LEU A 400 8.90 -41.90 5.41
C LEU A 400 9.85 -43.09 5.60
N ALA A 401 9.40 -44.14 6.28
CA ALA A 401 10.20 -45.36 6.51
C ALA A 401 10.70 -46.03 5.21
N ASN A 402 9.96 -45.87 4.11
CA ASN A 402 10.37 -46.33 2.78
C ASN A 402 11.31 -45.35 2.05
N LYS A 403 11.87 -44.37 2.77
CA LYS A 403 12.82 -43.34 2.28
C LYS A 403 12.24 -42.39 1.22
N LYS A 404 10.92 -42.39 1.02
CA LYS A 404 10.20 -41.41 0.20
C LYS A 404 9.83 -40.16 1.01
N LEU A 405 9.52 -39.08 0.31
CA LEU A 405 9.07 -37.83 0.91
C LEU A 405 7.55 -37.66 0.86
N ALA A 406 6.99 -37.08 1.91
CA ALA A 406 5.60 -36.66 2.00
C ALA A 406 5.48 -35.39 2.85
N VAL A 407 4.33 -34.72 2.74
CA VAL A 407 3.96 -33.59 3.59
C VAL A 407 2.97 -34.06 4.65
N ARG A 408 3.43 -34.09 5.91
CA ARG A 408 2.66 -34.58 7.08
C ARG A 408 2.50 -33.47 8.12
N PRO A 409 1.53 -33.58 9.04
CA PRO A 409 1.43 -32.64 10.16
C PRO A 409 2.79 -32.44 10.84
N CYS A 410 3.14 -31.19 11.11
CA CYS A 410 4.41 -30.85 11.73
C CYS A 410 4.51 -31.43 13.15
N LYS A 411 5.61 -32.14 13.43
CA LYS A 411 5.96 -32.79 14.70
C LYS A 411 7.42 -32.48 15.03
N MET A 412 7.92 -32.99 16.15
CA MET A 412 9.32 -32.82 16.57
C MET A 412 10.25 -33.95 16.09
N ASN A 413 9.75 -34.83 15.23
CA ASN A 413 10.48 -36.03 14.79
C ASN A 413 11.68 -35.68 13.92
N LEU A 414 12.78 -36.42 14.10
CA LEU A 414 13.99 -36.26 13.28
C LEU A 414 13.75 -36.45 11.79
N SER A 415 12.74 -37.24 11.40
CA SER A 415 12.33 -37.43 10.02
C SER A 415 11.78 -36.17 9.33
N GLN A 416 11.51 -35.11 10.08
CA GLN A 416 11.06 -33.81 9.56
C GLN A 416 12.13 -32.73 9.65
N LYS A 417 13.30 -33.04 10.20
CA LYS A 417 14.39 -32.08 10.40
C LYS A 417 15.41 -32.17 9.26
N TRP A 418 15.84 -31.01 8.80
CA TRP A 418 16.66 -30.82 7.61
C TRP A 418 17.75 -29.80 7.87
N TYR A 419 18.94 -30.03 7.32
CA TYR A 419 20.06 -29.11 7.45
C TYR A 419 20.92 -29.11 6.18
N TRP A 420 21.61 -27.99 5.94
CA TRP A 420 22.44 -27.82 4.75
C TRP A 420 23.91 -28.06 5.07
N GLU A 421 24.59 -28.80 4.19
CA GLU A 421 26.05 -28.79 4.11
C GLU A 421 26.45 -28.48 2.66
N GLY A 422 26.91 -27.24 2.44
CA GLY A 422 27.22 -26.73 1.11
C GLY A 422 25.98 -26.64 0.21
N GLU A 423 26.01 -27.36 -0.92
CA GLU A 423 24.90 -27.46 -1.87
C GLU A 423 24.08 -28.75 -1.66
N ARG A 424 24.17 -29.40 -0.50
CA ARG A 424 23.43 -30.65 -0.24
C ARG A 424 22.49 -30.47 0.94
N LEU A 425 21.27 -30.98 0.78
CA LEU A 425 20.24 -30.95 1.82
C LEU A 425 20.16 -32.31 2.51
N PHE A 426 20.56 -32.36 3.77
CA PHE A 426 20.57 -33.57 4.58
C PHE A 426 19.30 -33.66 5.43
N SER A 427 18.81 -34.88 5.61
CA SER A 427 17.79 -35.21 6.59
C SER A 427 18.45 -35.67 7.89
N ARG A 428 17.87 -35.30 9.04
CA ARG A 428 18.23 -35.89 10.33
C ARG A 428 17.56 -37.25 10.58
N TYR A 429 16.83 -37.79 9.61
CA TYR A 429 16.24 -39.13 9.71
C TYR A 429 17.31 -40.16 10.11
N VAL A 430 17.00 -40.95 11.13
CA VAL A 430 17.86 -42.02 11.65
C VAL A 430 17.12 -43.34 11.45
N ASP A 431 17.86 -44.34 11.02
CA ASP A 431 17.49 -45.76 11.07
C ASP A 431 18.52 -46.53 11.92
N ASP A 432 18.32 -47.83 12.07
CA ASP A 432 19.19 -48.69 12.88
C ASP A 432 20.65 -48.78 12.34
N THR A 433 20.94 -48.18 11.18
CA THR A 433 22.27 -48.23 10.56
C THR A 433 23.16 -47.04 10.93
N GLY A 434 22.62 -45.97 11.53
CA GLY A 434 23.37 -44.76 11.86
C GLY A 434 23.84 -43.95 10.63
N SER A 435 23.29 -44.24 9.44
CA SER A 435 23.72 -43.61 8.19
C SER A 435 23.17 -42.20 7.99
N ARG A 436 23.91 -41.37 7.24
CA ARG A 436 23.48 -40.02 6.82
C ARG A 436 22.68 -40.08 5.53
N TYR A 437 21.60 -39.32 5.50
CA TYR A 437 20.61 -39.32 4.41
C TYR A 437 20.55 -37.96 3.70
N VAL A 438 20.66 -37.97 2.38
CA VAL A 438 20.67 -36.76 1.53
C VAL A 438 19.46 -36.77 0.61
N LEU A 439 18.85 -35.59 0.40
CA LEU A 439 17.81 -35.37 -0.60
C LEU A 439 18.33 -35.72 -2.00
N THR A 440 17.60 -36.59 -2.70
CA THR A 440 17.98 -37.08 -4.04
C THR A 440 16.75 -37.33 -4.91
N ILE A 441 16.97 -37.42 -6.21
CA ILE A 441 15.98 -37.91 -7.17
C ILE A 441 16.18 -39.43 -7.32
N VAL A 442 15.22 -40.21 -6.83
CA VAL A 442 15.33 -41.67 -6.80
C VAL A 442 15.05 -42.29 -8.18
N LYS A 443 13.91 -41.97 -8.79
CA LYS A 443 13.50 -42.44 -10.14
C LYS A 443 12.30 -41.65 -10.64
N ASP A 444 12.19 -41.39 -11.95
CA ASP A 444 11.03 -40.72 -12.59
C ASP A 444 10.64 -39.39 -11.92
N ARG A 445 11.62 -38.57 -11.52
CA ARG A 445 11.44 -37.31 -10.76
C ARG A 445 10.76 -37.47 -9.39
N ARG A 446 10.65 -38.69 -8.87
CA ARG A 446 10.23 -38.95 -7.48
C ARG A 446 11.39 -38.62 -6.55
N LEU A 447 11.09 -37.82 -5.54
CA LEU A 447 12.06 -37.38 -4.55
C LEU A 447 12.03 -38.27 -3.32
N GLY A 448 13.21 -38.48 -2.76
CA GLY A 448 13.45 -39.34 -1.62
C GLY A 448 14.73 -38.93 -0.91
N VAL A 449 15.14 -39.76 0.04
CA VAL A 449 16.48 -39.70 0.60
C VAL A 449 17.26 -40.95 0.26
N ALA A 450 18.55 -40.79 0.04
CA ALA A 450 19.49 -41.91 -0.13
C ALA A 450 20.71 -41.71 0.75
N LEU A 451 21.45 -42.80 0.95
CA LEU A 451 22.70 -42.80 1.68
C LEU A 451 23.68 -41.81 1.04
N GLU A 452 24.37 -41.04 1.87
CA GLU A 452 25.36 -40.06 1.42
C GLU A 452 26.42 -40.71 0.51
N SER A 453 26.87 -41.92 0.85
CA SER A 453 27.85 -42.71 0.07
C SER A 453 27.37 -43.08 -1.34
N ASN A 454 26.06 -43.17 -1.54
CA ASN A 454 25.44 -43.59 -2.80
C ASN A 454 24.98 -42.42 -3.68
N THR A 455 25.15 -41.18 -3.22
CA THR A 455 24.70 -39.98 -3.94
C THR A 455 25.90 -39.17 -4.41
N LYS A 456 26.29 -39.34 -5.67
CA LYS A 456 27.29 -38.48 -6.33
C LYS A 456 26.57 -37.35 -7.07
N GLY A 457 26.79 -36.11 -6.63
CA GLY A 457 26.33 -34.91 -7.35
C GLY A 457 24.83 -34.64 -7.24
N GLU A 458 24.24 -34.79 -6.06
CA GLU A 458 22.86 -34.36 -5.78
C GLU A 458 22.89 -33.02 -5.06
N ARG A 459 22.90 -31.96 -5.85
CA ARG A 459 23.05 -30.57 -5.40
C ARG A 459 21.73 -29.83 -5.53
N TRP A 460 21.45 -29.06 -4.50
CA TRP A 460 20.24 -28.30 -4.30
C TRP A 460 20.62 -26.92 -3.79
N LYS A 461 19.72 -25.97 -3.99
CA LYS A 461 19.80 -24.69 -3.33
C LYS A 461 18.43 -24.19 -2.92
N PRO A 462 18.30 -23.50 -1.79
CA PRO A 462 17.18 -22.60 -1.61
C PRO A 462 17.28 -21.48 -2.65
N SER A 463 16.17 -20.85 -2.97
CA SER A 463 16.12 -19.63 -3.77
C SER A 463 14.92 -18.85 -3.29
N LEU A 464 15.15 -17.59 -2.91
CA LEU A 464 14.09 -16.71 -2.42
C LEU A 464 13.03 -16.53 -3.51
N GLN A 465 11.78 -16.69 -3.13
CA GLN A 465 10.65 -16.45 -4.03
C GLN A 465 10.25 -14.99 -3.94
N GLN A 466 10.15 -14.33 -5.10
CA GLN A 466 9.36 -13.11 -5.23
C GLN A 466 7.91 -13.53 -5.25
N ILE A 467 7.15 -13.10 -4.25
CA ILE A 467 5.73 -13.45 -4.13
C ILE A 467 4.93 -12.31 -4.73
N ASP A 468 4.04 -12.66 -5.66
CA ASP A 468 3.04 -11.75 -6.22
C ASP A 468 1.65 -12.02 -5.60
N LEU A 469 0.84 -10.96 -5.43
CA LEU A 469 -0.50 -10.96 -4.81
C LEU A 469 -1.68 -10.93 -5.80
#